data_AF-A0A228IHX6-F1
#
_entry.id   AF-A0A228IHX6-F1
#
_cell.length_a   1.000
_cell.length_b   1.000
_cell.length_c   1.000
_cell.angle_alpha   90.00
_cell.angle_beta   90.00
_cell.angle_gamma   90.00
#
_symmetry.space_group_name_H-M   'P 1'
#
loop_
_entity.id
_entity.type
_entity.pdbx_description
1 polymer ?
#
loop_
_entity_poly.entity_id
_entity_poly.type
_entity_poly.pdbx_seq_one_letter_code
_entity_poly.pdbx_strand_id
1 'polypeptide(L)'
;MNSMDVLKKFVSGEMSPLEFEKILCVDKNLEEILSESPPIPPYAEEMGLYLFLVSSSYQSLGAVLDAQDAVCQFLHARGVGVTQSSKIQNQIDEMRKVLPKWLKIPDEMYGEIRQRAAGLAGAELISFMKGEIERRFVCLSTPPKWIQDEFWPVSDGEPLIFVGQLDVSKIRHDTSYVYVFSGKSGKYVTIEQSM
;
A
#
# COMPACT_ATOMS: atom_id res chain seq x y z
N MET A 1 -3.08 27.64 9.28
CA MET A 1 -1.80 26.96 9.59
C MET A 1 -0.81 27.40 8.52
N ASN A 2 0.48 27.62 8.84
CA ASN A 2 1.46 27.98 7.81
C ASN A 2 1.73 26.76 6.91
N SER A 3 1.72 26.93 5.59
CA SER A 3 1.94 25.85 4.61
C SER A 3 3.28 25.13 4.82
N MET A 4 4.35 25.83 5.22
CA MET A 4 5.62 25.19 5.55
C MET A 4 5.54 24.31 6.81
N ASP A 5 4.70 24.69 7.77
CA ASP A 5 4.48 23.88 8.97
C ASP A 5 3.64 22.64 8.65
N VAL A 6 2.68 22.73 7.72
CA VAL A 6 1.94 21.58 7.19
C VAL A 6 2.91 20.54 6.62
N LEU A 7 3.80 20.97 5.72
CA LEU A 7 4.78 20.10 5.07
C LEU A 7 5.73 19.44 6.07
N LYS A 8 6.24 20.20 7.05
CA LYS A 8 7.09 19.66 8.13
C LYS A 8 6.37 18.62 8.98
N LYS A 9 5.12 18.89 9.37
CA LYS A 9 4.31 17.95 10.17
C LYS A 9 4.00 16.67 9.42
N PHE A 10 3.77 16.76 8.10
CA PHE A 10 3.58 15.58 7.26
C PHE A 10 4.85 14.73 7.18
N VAL A 11 6.01 15.33 6.86
CA VAL A 11 7.29 14.60 6.75
C VAL A 11 7.73 13.96 8.06
N SER A 12 7.56 14.67 9.18
CA SER A 12 7.90 14.16 10.53
C SER A 12 6.91 13.10 11.05
N GLY A 13 5.75 12.93 10.38
CA GLY A 13 4.70 12.00 10.79
C GLY A 13 3.95 12.45 12.04
N GLU A 14 3.91 13.76 12.30
CA GLU A 14 3.05 14.41 13.30
C GLU A 14 1.62 14.61 12.77
N MET A 15 1.46 14.68 11.44
CA MET A 15 0.19 14.75 10.73
C MET A 15 -0.10 13.41 10.05
N SER A 16 -1.37 13.00 10.04
CA SER A 16 -1.77 11.78 9.34
C SER A 16 -1.79 11.98 7.81
N PRO A 17 -1.52 10.94 7.00
CA PRO A 17 -1.56 11.05 5.54
C PRO A 17 -2.90 11.57 4.98
N LEU A 18 -4.02 11.07 5.52
CA LEU A 18 -5.37 11.49 5.10
C LEU A 18 -5.72 12.93 5.55
N GLU A 19 -5.14 13.42 6.64
CA GLU A 19 -5.28 14.82 7.03
C GLU A 19 -4.47 15.72 6.09
N PHE A 20 -3.25 15.31 5.75
CA PHE A 20 -2.42 16.02 4.79
C PHE A 20 -3.08 16.12 3.41
N GLU A 21 -3.61 15.02 2.89
CA GLU A 21 -4.37 14.97 1.62
C GLU A 21 -5.52 15.98 1.60
N LYS A 22 -6.33 16.03 2.67
CA LYS A 22 -7.45 16.98 2.78
C LYS A 22 -6.98 18.43 2.73
N ILE A 23 -5.87 18.76 3.39
CA ILE A 23 -5.31 20.11 3.41
C ILE A 23 -4.74 20.45 2.02
N LEU A 24 -4.00 19.53 1.41
CA LEU A 24 -3.38 19.69 0.11
C LEU A 24 -4.40 20.03 -0.98
N CYS A 25 -5.57 19.38 -0.97
CA CYS A 25 -6.63 19.61 -1.95
C CYS A 25 -7.38 20.95 -1.82
N VAL A 26 -7.24 21.67 -0.70
CA VAL A 26 -8.02 22.90 -0.43
C VAL A 26 -7.17 24.14 -0.21
N ASP A 27 -5.90 23.99 0.14
CA ASP A 27 -5.00 25.09 0.47
C ASP A 27 -4.26 25.60 -0.79
N LYS A 28 -4.74 26.72 -1.34
CA LYS A 28 -4.13 27.37 -2.50
C LYS A 28 -2.69 27.83 -2.27
N ASN A 29 -2.32 28.15 -1.03
CA ASN A 29 -0.95 28.57 -0.74
C ASN A 29 0.02 27.38 -0.80
N LEU A 30 -0.44 26.17 -0.45
CA LEU A 30 0.34 24.96 -0.70
C LEU A 30 0.49 24.68 -2.18
N GLU A 31 -0.58 24.83 -2.96
CA GLU A 31 -0.53 24.67 -4.42
C GLU A 31 0.52 25.61 -5.05
N GLU A 32 0.49 26.90 -4.70
CA GLU A 32 1.46 27.89 -5.20
C GLU A 32 2.90 27.49 -4.84
N ILE A 33 3.18 27.24 -3.56
CA ILE A 33 4.53 26.92 -3.07
C ILE A 33 5.07 25.61 -3.68
N LEU A 34 4.23 24.59 -3.82
CA LEU A 34 4.61 23.29 -4.35
C LEU A 34 4.69 23.27 -5.89
N SER A 35 4.10 24.26 -6.56
CA SER A 35 4.20 24.44 -8.01
C SER A 35 5.46 25.21 -8.42
N GLU A 36 6.13 25.88 -7.48
CA GLU A 36 7.42 26.54 -7.72
C GLU A 36 8.56 25.51 -7.92
N SER A 37 9.25 25.59 -9.07
CA SER A 37 10.32 24.67 -9.51
C SER A 37 11.51 24.55 -8.53
N PRO A 38 12.36 23.50 -8.67
CA PRO A 38 12.23 22.12 -8.19
C PRO A 38 12.92 21.97 -6.78
N PRO A 39 13.26 20.79 -6.23
CA PRO A 39 13.53 19.49 -6.86
C PRO A 39 12.25 18.68 -7.16
N ILE A 40 12.23 18.08 -8.35
CA ILE A 40 11.29 17.04 -8.74
C ILE A 40 12.03 15.72 -8.50
N PRO A 41 11.56 14.86 -7.60
CA PRO A 41 12.19 13.55 -7.40
C PRO A 41 12.21 12.76 -8.71
N PRO A 42 13.20 11.87 -8.93
CA PRO A 42 13.33 11.12 -10.19
C PRO A 42 12.08 10.29 -10.55
N TYR A 43 11.30 9.91 -9.55
CA TYR A 43 10.08 9.11 -9.67
C TYR A 43 8.79 9.93 -9.86
N ALA A 44 8.86 11.27 -9.86
CA ALA A 44 7.70 12.15 -10.03
C ALA A 44 7.44 12.55 -11.50
N GLU A 45 8.04 11.83 -12.47
CA GLU A 45 7.83 11.90 -13.93
C GLU A 45 7.24 13.22 -14.47
N GLU A 46 8.05 14.23 -14.82
CA GLU A 46 7.66 15.54 -15.45
C GLU A 46 6.45 16.32 -14.86
N MET A 47 5.72 15.76 -13.92
CA MET A 47 4.59 16.33 -13.21
C MET A 47 5.18 17.05 -12.00
N GLY A 48 5.01 18.36 -11.92
CA GLY A 48 5.51 19.15 -10.80
C GLY A 48 5.09 18.57 -9.44
N LEU A 49 5.84 18.89 -8.37
CA LEU A 49 5.66 18.30 -7.04
C LEU A 49 4.21 18.35 -6.54
N TYR A 50 3.50 19.45 -6.76
CA TYR A 50 2.09 19.55 -6.40
C TYR A 50 1.22 18.47 -7.07
N LEU A 51 1.36 18.30 -8.40
CA LEU A 51 0.58 17.32 -9.15
C LEU A 51 0.91 15.89 -8.72
N PHE A 52 2.18 15.60 -8.48
CA PHE A 52 2.61 14.32 -7.90
C PHE A 52 1.92 14.06 -6.55
N LEU A 53 1.92 15.05 -5.65
CA LEU A 53 1.32 14.89 -4.32
C LEU A 53 -0.20 14.76 -4.37
N VAL A 54 -0.91 15.49 -5.24
CA VAL A 54 -2.38 15.42 -5.34
C VAL A 54 -2.86 14.13 -6.02
N SER A 55 -2.05 13.56 -6.92
CA SER A 55 -2.37 12.29 -7.60
C SER A 55 -1.96 11.04 -6.80
N SER A 56 -1.20 11.21 -5.72
CA SER A 56 -0.75 10.12 -4.85
C SER A 56 -1.89 9.50 -4.05
N SER A 57 -1.87 8.17 -3.87
CA SER A 57 -2.83 7.46 -3.02
C SER A 57 -2.38 7.46 -1.56
N TYR A 58 -2.95 8.31 -0.71
CA TYR A 58 -2.60 8.40 0.72
C TYR A 58 -3.11 7.22 1.58
N GLN A 59 -3.74 6.24 0.95
CA GLN A 59 -4.08 4.95 1.54
C GLN A 59 -2.99 3.89 1.31
N SER A 60 -2.07 4.12 0.36
CA SER A 60 -0.93 3.25 0.07
C SER A 60 0.29 3.68 0.88
N LEU A 61 0.83 2.79 1.70
CA LEU A 61 2.04 3.01 2.49
C LEU A 61 3.23 3.39 1.58
N GLY A 62 3.34 2.74 0.41
CA GLY A 62 4.38 3.04 -0.56
C GLY A 62 4.27 4.48 -1.10
N ALA A 63 3.08 4.85 -1.57
CA ALA A 63 2.85 6.19 -2.10
C ALA A 63 3.02 7.28 -1.01
N VAL A 64 2.62 7.01 0.23
CA VAL A 64 2.86 7.92 1.36
C VAL A 64 4.35 8.07 1.64
N LEU A 65 5.13 6.99 1.59
CA LEU A 65 6.58 7.05 1.78
C LEU A 65 7.24 7.91 0.70
N ASP A 66 6.86 7.71 -0.57
CA ASP A 66 7.37 8.46 -1.71
C ASP A 66 6.98 9.95 -1.64
N ALA A 67 5.75 10.24 -1.20
CA ALA A 67 5.27 11.59 -0.95
C ALA A 67 6.04 12.28 0.18
N GLN A 68 6.30 11.57 1.29
CA GLN A 68 7.10 12.11 2.39
C GLN A 68 8.54 12.38 1.97
N ASP A 69 9.15 11.50 1.18
CA ASP A 69 10.50 11.70 0.65
C ASP A 69 10.54 12.92 -0.29
N ALA A 70 9.55 13.04 -1.20
CA ALA A 70 9.44 14.16 -2.12
C ALA A 70 9.36 15.51 -1.40
N VAL A 71 8.51 15.59 -0.37
CA VAL A 71 8.37 16.79 0.47
C VAL A 71 9.64 17.04 1.29
N CYS A 72 10.31 16.00 1.79
CA CYS A 72 11.57 16.14 2.51
C CYS A 72 12.67 16.76 1.63
N GLN A 73 12.84 16.24 0.40
CA GLN A 73 13.78 16.78 -0.58
C GLN A 73 13.45 18.24 -0.95
N PHE A 74 12.16 18.55 -1.14
CA PHE A 74 11.69 19.91 -1.40
C PHE A 74 12.06 20.89 -0.27
N LEU A 75 11.85 20.49 0.98
CA LEU A 75 12.19 21.30 2.15
C LEU A 75 13.70 21.50 2.30
N HIS A 76 14.50 20.44 2.08
CA HIS A 76 15.96 20.52 2.14
C HIS A 76 16.54 21.44 1.07
N ALA A 77 16.03 21.40 -0.16
CA ALA A 77 16.41 22.32 -1.22
C ALA A 77 16.16 23.80 -0.87
N ARG A 78 15.22 24.08 0.04
CA ARG A 78 14.91 25.42 0.56
C ARG A 78 15.63 25.74 1.87
N GLY A 79 16.61 24.93 2.28
CA GLY A 79 17.39 25.13 3.50
C GLY A 79 16.62 24.84 4.79
N VAL A 80 15.50 24.12 4.71
CA VAL A 80 14.66 23.78 5.86
C VAL A 80 15.06 22.41 6.39
N GLY A 81 15.66 22.38 7.58
CA GLY A 81 16.01 21.14 8.26
C GLY A 81 14.77 20.38 8.73
N VAL A 82 14.52 19.21 8.13
CA VAL A 82 13.47 18.28 8.53
C VAL A 82 14.00 16.84 8.42
N THR A 83 13.46 15.92 9.21
CA THR A 83 13.80 14.50 9.14
C THR A 83 12.54 13.70 8.86
N GLN A 84 12.59 12.85 7.84
CA GLN A 84 11.49 11.95 7.50
C GLN A 84 11.25 10.95 8.64
N SER A 85 9.98 10.74 8.97
CA SER A 85 9.55 9.76 9.95
C SER A 85 9.85 8.34 9.47
N SER A 86 10.44 7.49 10.32
CA SER A 86 10.59 6.06 10.03
C SER A 86 9.29 5.26 10.20
N LYS A 87 8.18 5.90 10.63
CA LYS A 87 6.91 5.22 10.94
C LYS A 87 6.36 4.40 9.76
N ILE A 88 6.26 4.99 8.57
CA ILE A 88 5.72 4.32 7.38
C ILE A 88 6.65 3.20 6.90
N GLN A 89 7.96 3.46 6.87
CA GLN A 89 8.95 2.44 6.54
C GLN A 89 8.88 1.23 7.49
N ASN A 90 8.76 1.48 8.81
CA ASN A 90 8.61 0.43 9.80
C ASN A 90 7.32 -0.39 9.59
N GLN A 91 6.22 0.24 9.16
CA GLN A 91 4.98 -0.45 8.81
C GLN A 91 5.13 -1.33 7.57
N ILE A 92 5.81 -0.84 6.52
CA ILE A 92 6.13 -1.63 5.31
C ILE A 92 7.00 -2.83 5.68
N ASP A 93 8.03 -2.64 6.50
CA ASP A 93 8.93 -3.72 6.91
C ASP A 93 8.24 -4.75 7.80
N GLU A 94 7.30 -4.32 8.65
CA GLU A 94 6.44 -5.22 9.41
C GLU A 94 5.54 -6.04 8.48
N MET A 95 4.83 -5.37 7.55
CA MET A 95 3.95 -6.01 6.58
C MET A 95 4.70 -7.07 5.76
N ARG A 96 5.93 -6.78 5.32
CA ARG A 96 6.81 -7.73 4.60
C ARG A 96 7.22 -8.94 5.44
N LYS A 97 7.38 -8.79 6.77
CA LYS A 97 7.72 -9.90 7.68
C LYS A 97 6.52 -10.81 7.97
N VAL A 98 5.34 -10.22 7.93
CA VAL A 98 4.07 -10.83 8.30
C VAL A 98 3.43 -11.54 7.11
N LEU A 99 3.35 -10.88 5.95
CA LEU A 99 2.70 -11.43 4.76
C LEU A 99 3.55 -12.52 4.11
N PRO A 100 2.96 -13.69 3.81
CA PRO A 100 3.64 -14.69 3.01
C PRO A 100 3.75 -14.23 1.54
N LYS A 101 4.80 -14.69 0.84
CA LYS A 101 5.12 -14.25 -0.53
C LYS A 101 4.01 -14.47 -1.58
N TRP A 102 3.12 -15.41 -1.34
CA TRP A 102 2.00 -15.73 -2.23
C TRP A 102 0.76 -14.85 -1.97
N LEU A 103 0.80 -14.01 -0.94
CA LEU A 103 -0.32 -13.17 -0.53
C LEU A 103 0.02 -11.70 -0.71
N LYS A 104 -0.75 -11.04 -1.58
CA LYS A 104 -0.79 -9.59 -1.70
C LYS A 104 -2.18 -9.11 -1.33
N ILE A 105 -2.25 -8.10 -0.48
CA ILE A 105 -3.50 -7.50 0.02
C ILE A 105 -3.37 -5.98 -0.01
N PRO A 106 -4.48 -5.24 -0.12
CA PRO A 106 -4.45 -3.78 0.01
C PRO A 106 -3.97 -3.35 1.41
N ASP A 107 -3.27 -2.22 1.48
CA ASP A 107 -2.73 -1.67 2.74
C ASP A 107 -3.85 -1.35 3.75
N GLU A 108 -5.03 -0.96 3.28
CA GLU A 108 -6.23 -0.77 4.11
C GLU A 108 -6.60 -2.06 4.85
N MET A 109 -6.65 -3.19 4.13
CA MET A 109 -6.98 -4.49 4.71
C MET A 109 -5.90 -4.96 5.70
N TYR A 110 -4.62 -4.69 5.41
CA TYR A 110 -3.55 -4.92 6.38
C TYR A 110 -3.76 -4.08 7.65
N GLY A 111 -4.11 -2.80 7.48
CA GLY A 111 -4.43 -1.87 8.55
C GLY A 111 -5.59 -2.35 9.43
N GLU A 112 -6.68 -2.84 8.85
CA GLU A 112 -7.81 -3.43 9.58
C GLU A 112 -7.40 -4.61 10.47
N ILE A 113 -6.58 -5.52 9.92
CA ILE A 113 -6.08 -6.68 10.68
C ILE A 113 -5.17 -6.18 11.80
N ARG A 114 -4.30 -5.22 11.50
CA ARG A 114 -3.35 -4.65 12.45
C ARG A 114 -4.04 -3.93 13.62
N GLN A 115 -5.19 -3.28 13.39
CA GLN A 115 -5.97 -2.67 14.47
C GLN A 115 -6.43 -3.68 15.53
N ARG A 116 -6.67 -4.94 15.16
CA ARG A 116 -7.00 -6.01 16.12
C ARG A 116 -5.82 -6.41 17.02
N ALA A 117 -4.60 -6.11 16.58
CA ALA A 117 -3.37 -6.32 17.31
C ALA A 117 -2.92 -5.07 18.12
N ALA A 118 -3.82 -4.10 18.34
CA ALA A 118 -3.50 -2.87 19.06
C ALA A 118 -2.92 -3.17 20.45
N GLY A 119 -1.79 -2.53 20.76
CA GLY A 119 -1.05 -2.75 22.01
C GLY A 119 0.01 -3.85 21.96
N LEU A 120 -0.01 -4.71 20.93
CA LEU A 120 1.05 -5.71 20.74
C LEU A 120 2.28 -5.11 20.05
N ALA A 121 3.46 -5.65 20.36
CA ALA A 121 4.73 -5.22 19.78
C ALA A 121 5.70 -6.40 19.57
N GLY A 122 6.75 -6.17 18.77
CA GLY A 122 7.84 -7.13 18.59
C GLY A 122 7.38 -8.50 18.07
N ALA A 123 7.93 -9.58 18.62
CA ALA A 123 7.64 -10.94 18.18
C ALA A 123 6.19 -11.37 18.43
N GLU A 124 5.56 -10.89 19.50
CA GLU A 124 4.17 -11.20 19.84
C GLU A 124 3.23 -10.65 18.76
N LEU A 125 3.44 -9.40 18.35
CA LEU A 125 2.70 -8.79 17.24
C LEU A 125 2.85 -9.60 15.95
N ILE A 126 4.09 -9.96 15.58
CA ILE A 126 4.33 -10.71 14.35
C ILE A 126 3.62 -12.08 14.38
N SER A 127 3.68 -12.78 15.52
CA SER A 127 3.02 -14.07 15.69
C SER A 127 1.50 -13.95 15.60
N PHE A 128 0.92 -12.94 16.26
CA PHE A 128 -0.51 -12.67 16.22
C PHE A 128 -0.97 -12.38 14.78
N MET A 129 -0.27 -11.46 14.10
CA MET A 129 -0.62 -11.04 12.74
C MET A 129 -0.54 -12.21 11.75
N LYS A 130 0.48 -13.06 11.83
CA LYS A 130 0.57 -14.27 11.00
C LYS A 130 -0.61 -15.22 11.23
N GLY A 131 -1.00 -15.41 12.49
CA GLY A 131 -2.18 -16.21 12.83
C GLY A 131 -3.48 -15.62 12.27
N GLU A 132 -3.66 -14.29 12.32
CA GLU A 132 -4.83 -13.65 11.68
C GLU A 132 -4.86 -13.87 10.17
N ILE A 133 -3.71 -13.74 9.51
CA ILE A 133 -3.59 -13.94 8.06
C ILE A 133 -3.91 -15.39 7.68
N GLU A 134 -3.33 -16.37 8.37
CA GLU A 134 -3.60 -17.79 8.11
C GLU A 134 -5.09 -18.13 8.30
N ARG A 135 -5.78 -17.49 9.25
CA ARG A 135 -7.21 -17.69 9.46
C ARG A 135 -8.09 -17.01 8.42
N ARG A 136 -7.70 -15.82 7.94
CA ARG A 136 -8.51 -15.02 7.01
C ARG A 136 -8.31 -15.45 5.54
N PHE A 137 -7.10 -15.85 5.17
CA PHE A 137 -6.71 -16.18 3.79
C PHE A 137 -6.51 -17.69 3.62
N VAL A 138 -7.63 -18.38 3.43
CA VAL A 138 -7.67 -19.85 3.42
C VAL A 138 -7.34 -20.40 2.04
N CYS A 139 -6.45 -21.40 2.00
CA CYS A 139 -6.16 -22.23 0.84
C CYS A 139 -6.62 -23.67 1.12
N LEU A 140 -7.44 -24.28 0.24
CA LEU A 140 -7.86 -25.68 0.39
C LEU A 140 -6.74 -26.69 0.09
N SER A 141 -5.73 -26.25 -0.68
CA SER A 141 -4.56 -27.06 -1.04
C SER A 141 -3.29 -26.23 -0.83
N THR A 142 -2.35 -26.29 -1.76
CA THR A 142 -1.16 -25.42 -1.73
C THR A 142 -1.52 -23.98 -2.11
N PRO A 143 -0.83 -22.97 -1.57
CA PRO A 143 -1.05 -21.58 -1.99
C PRO A 143 -0.84 -21.35 -3.48
N PRO A 144 -1.45 -20.29 -4.06
CA PRO A 144 -1.30 -19.97 -5.47
C PRO A 144 0.16 -19.62 -5.82
N LYS A 145 0.57 -20.05 -7.01
CA LYS A 145 1.81 -19.63 -7.67
C LYS A 145 1.48 -18.62 -8.75
N TRP A 146 1.36 -17.36 -8.34
CA TRP A 146 1.03 -16.26 -9.24
C TRP A 146 2.08 -16.09 -10.36
N ILE A 147 1.60 -15.83 -11.58
CA ILE A 147 2.44 -15.38 -12.69
C ILE A 147 2.64 -13.87 -12.59
N GLN A 148 1.57 -13.15 -12.25
CA GLN A 148 1.51 -11.71 -12.12
C GLN A 148 1.11 -11.34 -10.69
N ASP A 149 1.65 -10.24 -10.19
CA ASP A 149 1.47 -9.80 -8.81
C ASP A 149 0.05 -9.28 -8.54
N GLU A 150 -0.83 -10.18 -8.09
CA GLU A 150 -2.28 -9.96 -8.00
C GLU A 150 -2.78 -9.83 -6.56
N PHE A 151 -3.75 -8.95 -6.36
CA PHE A 151 -4.40 -8.82 -5.05
C PHE A 151 -5.31 -10.02 -4.78
N TRP A 152 -5.30 -10.49 -3.53
CA TRP A 152 -6.20 -11.55 -3.10
C TRP A 152 -7.66 -11.14 -3.29
N PRO A 153 -8.50 -11.97 -3.96
CA PRO A 153 -9.90 -11.61 -4.22
C PRO A 153 -10.74 -11.50 -2.95
N VAL A 154 -11.61 -10.49 -2.92
CA VAL A 154 -12.53 -10.19 -1.82
C VAL A 154 -13.95 -10.10 -2.37
N SER A 155 -14.92 -10.68 -1.67
CA SER A 155 -16.35 -10.51 -1.93
C SER A 155 -17.05 -10.18 -0.63
N ASP A 156 -17.93 -9.17 -0.65
CA ASP A 156 -18.71 -8.75 0.51
C ASP A 156 -17.83 -8.43 1.74
N GLY A 157 -16.64 -7.86 1.51
CA GLY A 157 -15.67 -7.50 2.55
C GLY A 157 -14.84 -8.67 3.10
N GLU A 158 -15.07 -9.89 2.62
CA GLU A 158 -14.40 -11.10 3.09
C GLU A 158 -13.48 -11.68 2.01
N PRO A 159 -12.23 -12.04 2.34
CA PRO A 159 -11.35 -12.75 1.42
C PRO A 159 -11.97 -14.07 0.97
N LEU A 160 -11.85 -14.35 -0.32
CA LEU A 160 -12.31 -15.62 -0.88
C LEU A 160 -11.37 -16.76 -0.50
N ILE A 161 -11.90 -17.98 -0.49
CA ILE A 161 -11.12 -19.20 -0.24
C ILE A 161 -10.46 -19.62 -1.54
N PHE A 162 -9.14 -19.79 -1.56
CA PHE A 162 -8.43 -20.33 -2.71
C PHE A 162 -8.68 -21.84 -2.81
N VAL A 163 -9.25 -22.25 -3.94
CA VAL A 163 -9.63 -23.65 -4.20
C VAL A 163 -8.47 -24.38 -4.88
N GLY A 164 -7.88 -23.75 -5.89
CA GLY A 164 -6.77 -24.32 -6.64
C GLY A 164 -6.44 -23.53 -7.89
N GLN A 165 -5.40 -23.97 -8.60
CA GLN A 165 -4.98 -23.41 -9.88
C GLN A 165 -4.90 -24.50 -10.94
N LEU A 166 -5.26 -24.14 -12.18
CA LEU A 166 -5.27 -25.03 -13.33
C LEU A 166 -4.30 -24.49 -14.38
N ASP A 167 -3.39 -25.34 -14.85
CA ASP A 167 -2.55 -25.05 -16.01
C ASP A 167 -3.38 -25.17 -17.28
N VAL A 168 -3.58 -24.06 -17.97
CA VAL A 168 -4.31 -23.97 -19.25
C VAL A 168 -3.39 -23.63 -20.42
N SER A 169 -2.07 -23.72 -20.23
CA SER A 169 -1.08 -23.42 -21.28
C SER A 169 -1.26 -24.31 -22.51
N LYS A 170 -1.80 -25.53 -22.36
CA LYS A 170 -2.06 -26.44 -23.49
C LYS A 170 -3.16 -25.97 -24.46
N ILE A 171 -4.01 -25.04 -24.02
CA ILE A 171 -5.10 -24.47 -24.82
C ILE A 171 -4.88 -22.96 -25.08
N ARG A 172 -3.71 -22.44 -24.73
CA ARG A 172 -3.27 -21.06 -24.94
C ARG A 172 -1.91 -21.10 -25.68
N HIS A 173 -1.45 -19.95 -26.17
CA HIS A 173 -0.14 -19.85 -26.83
C HIS A 173 1.03 -19.60 -25.87
N ASP A 174 0.71 -19.25 -24.62
CA ASP A 174 1.60 -18.73 -23.59
C ASP A 174 1.49 -19.56 -22.30
N THR A 175 2.36 -19.27 -21.31
CA THR A 175 2.22 -19.89 -19.98
C THR A 175 1.02 -19.27 -19.29
N SER A 176 -0.04 -20.06 -19.10
CA SER A 176 -1.33 -19.56 -18.65
C SER A 176 -1.91 -20.41 -17.52
N TYR A 177 -2.41 -19.75 -16.48
CA TYR A 177 -3.09 -20.40 -15.36
C TYR A 177 -4.45 -19.76 -15.08
N VAL A 178 -5.41 -20.59 -14.68
CA VAL A 178 -6.69 -20.17 -14.11
C VAL A 178 -6.66 -20.44 -12.61
N TYR A 179 -6.85 -19.41 -11.80
CA TYR A 179 -6.94 -19.48 -10.35
C TYR A 179 -8.39 -19.45 -9.92
N VAL A 180 -8.81 -20.41 -9.11
CA VAL A 180 -10.21 -20.58 -8.71
C VAL A 180 -10.36 -20.23 -7.23
N PHE A 181 -11.31 -19.33 -6.97
CA PHE A 181 -11.68 -18.88 -5.63
C PHE A 181 -13.15 -19.16 -5.36
N SER A 182 -13.49 -19.42 -4.10
CA SER A 182 -14.86 -19.68 -3.65
C SER A 182 -15.26 -18.70 -2.55
N GLY A 183 -16.42 -18.08 -2.69
CA GLY A 183 -17.07 -17.33 -1.62
C GLY A 183 -17.86 -18.26 -0.70
N LYS A 184 -18.14 -17.79 0.53
CA LYS A 184 -18.93 -18.54 1.52
C LYS A 184 -20.35 -18.88 1.02
N SER A 185 -20.86 -18.16 0.02
CA SER A 185 -22.14 -18.41 -0.63
C SER A 185 -22.12 -19.55 -1.66
N GLY A 186 -20.96 -20.16 -1.93
CA GLY A 186 -20.78 -21.20 -2.95
C GLY A 186 -20.57 -20.67 -4.37
N LYS A 187 -20.52 -19.35 -4.55
CA LYS A 187 -20.13 -18.72 -5.82
C LYS A 187 -18.63 -18.84 -6.04
N TYR A 188 -18.24 -19.05 -7.30
CA TYR A 188 -16.83 -19.10 -7.71
C TYR A 188 -16.43 -17.83 -8.45
N VAL A 189 -15.19 -17.41 -8.25
CA VAL A 189 -14.52 -16.34 -9.00
C VAL A 189 -13.25 -16.92 -9.60
N THR A 190 -12.98 -16.60 -10.86
CA THR A 190 -11.75 -17.02 -11.54
C THR A 190 -10.91 -15.82 -11.90
N ILE A 191 -9.59 -15.98 -11.74
CA ILE A 191 -8.59 -15.06 -12.29
C ILE A 191 -7.79 -15.83 -13.32
N GLU A 192 -7.58 -15.24 -14.49
CA GLU A 192 -6.72 -15.80 -15.54
C GLU A 192 -5.47 -14.93 -15.66
N GLN A 193 -4.30 -15.55 -15.67
CA GLN A 193 -3.04 -14.86 -15.94
C GLN A 193 -2.29 -15.60 -17.05
N SER A 194 -1.62 -14.84 -17.92
CA SER A 194 -0.74 -15.34 -18.98
C SER A 194 0.53 -14.50 -19.06
N MET A 195 1.64 -15.09 -19.51
CA MET A 195 2.94 -14.44 -19.72
C MET A 195 3.49 -14.74 -21.11
#